data_AF-A0A3S0XUE1-F1
#
_entry.id   AF-A0A3S0XUE1-F1
#
_cell.length_a   1.000
_cell.length_b   1.000
_cell.length_c   1.000
_cell.angle_alpha   90.00
_cell.angle_beta   90.00
_cell.angle_gamma   90.00
#
_symmetry.space_group_name_H-M   'P 1'
#
loop_
_entity.id
_entity.type
_entity.pdbx_description
1 polymer ?
#
loop_
_entity_poly.entity_id
_entity_poly.type
_entity_poly.pdbx_seq_one_letter_code
_entity_poly.pdbx_strand_id
1 'polypeptide(L)' 'MVELLRAKSPAFTKPLQAFRLFRLDDNGNRILMREYESRRIADYYQRVYEARGHKQLYWVEPAGPEH' A
#
# COMPACT_ATOMS: atom_id res chain seq x y z
N MET A 1 -9.73 -17.73 -33.46
CA MET A 1 -9.12 -16.44 -33.87
C MET A 1 -9.88 -15.31 -33.18
N VAL A 2 -9.43 -14.89 -32.00
CA VAL A 2 -9.45 -13.49 -31.50
C VAL A 2 -8.71 -13.50 -30.16
N GLU A 3 -7.40 -13.30 -30.24
CA GLU A 3 -6.52 -12.98 -29.12
C GLU A 3 -6.94 -11.62 -28.55
N LEU A 4 -7.62 -11.60 -27.40
CA LEU A 4 -7.75 -10.37 -26.62
C LEU A 4 -6.49 -10.25 -25.77
N LEU A 5 -5.47 -9.65 -26.39
CA LEU A 5 -4.23 -9.22 -25.77
C LEU A 5 -4.54 -8.46 -24.48
N ARG A 6 -4.34 -9.13 -23.34
CA ARG A 6 -4.10 -8.49 -22.05
C ARG A 6 -2.82 -7.68 -22.22
N ALA A 7 -2.99 -6.40 -22.57
CA ALA A 7 -1.91 -5.43 -22.59
C ALA A 7 -1.33 -5.36 -21.17
N LYS A 8 -0.30 -6.16 -20.91
CA LYS A 8 0.71 -5.86 -19.92
C LYS A 8 1.43 -4.62 -20.46
N SER A 9 0.91 -3.44 -20.18
CA SER A 9 1.65 -2.21 -20.41
C SER A 9 2.91 -2.27 -19.55
N PRO A 10 4.13 -2.37 -20.12
CA PRO A 10 5.34 -2.15 -19.37
C PRO A 10 5.55 -0.63 -19.38
N ALA A 11 4.72 0.09 -18.64
CA ALA A 11 5.02 1.49 -18.39
C ALA A 11 6.18 1.49 -17.40
N PHE A 12 7.39 1.77 -17.90
CA PHE A 12 8.51 2.27 -17.11
C PHE A 12 8.09 3.59 -16.47
N THR A 13 7.21 3.49 -15.49
CA THR A 13 6.84 4.58 -14.62
C THR A 13 7.87 4.48 -13.53
N LYS A 14 8.86 5.38 -13.55
CA LYS A 14 9.66 5.72 -12.36
C LYS A 14 8.74 5.54 -11.16
N PRO A 15 9.03 4.66 -10.17
CA PRO A 15 8.04 4.34 -9.16
C PRO A 15 7.61 5.66 -8.54
N LEU A 16 6.38 6.08 -8.85
CA LEU A 16 5.73 7.14 -8.10
C LEU A 16 5.84 6.62 -6.68
N GLN A 17 6.51 7.37 -5.80
CA GLN A 17 6.83 6.94 -4.44
C GLN A 17 5.61 6.22 -3.86
N ALA A 18 5.67 4.89 -3.83
CA ALA A 18 4.53 4.11 -3.39
C ALA A 18 4.48 4.25 -1.87
N PHE A 19 3.30 4.34 -1.29
CA PHE A 19 3.10 4.46 0.14
C PHE A 19 2.48 3.17 0.64
N ARG A 20 3.19 2.48 1.51
CA ARG A 20 2.82 1.18 2.06
C ARG A 20 2.15 1.38 3.40
N LEU A 21 0.92 0.91 3.52
CA LEU A 21 0.22 0.86 4.80
C LEU A 21 0.52 -0.48 5.48
N PHE A 22 1.03 -0.41 6.69
CA PHE A 22 1.31 -1.56 7.54
C PHE A 22 0.35 -1.61 8.72
N ARG A 23 0.16 -2.83 9.24
CA ARG A 23 -0.48 -3.13 10.52
C ARG A 23 0.49 -3.93 11.39
N LEU A 24 0.51 -3.64 12.69
CA LEU A 24 1.18 -4.47 13.69
C LEU A 24 0.12 -5.34 14.33
N ASP A 25 0.27 -6.64 14.19
CA ASP A 25 -0.60 -7.60 14.86
C ASP A 25 -0.22 -7.76 16.35
N ASP A 26 -1.05 -8.44 17.14
CA ASP A 26 -0.83 -8.61 18.59
C ASP A 26 0.46 -9.39 18.90
N ASN A 27 0.88 -10.25 17.97
CA ASN A 27 2.14 -10.97 18.01
C ASN A 27 3.38 -10.13 17.63
N GLY A 28 3.22 -8.84 17.32
CA GLY A 28 4.30 -7.97 16.87
C GLY A 28 4.70 -8.15 15.40
N ASN A 29 3.88 -8.84 14.61
CA ASN A 29 4.13 -9.04 13.18
C ASN A 29 3.77 -7.79 12.38
N ARG A 30 4.68 -7.33 11.52
CA ARG A 30 4.42 -6.27 10.53
C ARG A 30 3.74 -6.88 9.30
N ILE A 31 2.48 -6.56 9.10
CA ILE A 31 1.69 -7.05 7.97
C ILE A 31 1.48 -5.90 6.98
N LEU A 32 1.93 -6.08 5.74
CA LEU A 32 1.64 -5.15 4.66
C LEU A 32 0.15 -5.27 4.29
N MET A 33 -0.61 -4.21 4.50
CA MET A 33 -2.04 -4.19 4.21
C MET A 33 -2.31 -3.84 2.75
N ARG A 34 -1.69 -2.75 2.26
CA ARG A 34 -1.88 -2.24 0.90
C ARG A 34 -0.80 -1.24 0.53
N GLU A 35 -0.55 -1.11 -0.77
CA GLU A 35 0.28 -0.06 -1.36
C GLU A 35 -0.60 0.96 -2.10
N TYR A 36 -0.24 2.23 -1.98
CA TYR A 36 -0.95 3.35 -2.57
C TYR A 36 0.00 4.23 -3.35
N GLU A 37 -0.47 4.83 -4.43
CA GLU A 37 0.31 5.76 -5.24
C GLU A 37 0.42 7.16 -4.61
N SER A 38 -0.32 7.41 -3.52
CA SER A 38 -0.41 8.71 -2.86
C SER A 38 -0.42 8.59 -1.34
N ARG A 39 0.42 9.40 -0.68
CA ARG A 39 0.48 9.49 0.79
C ARG A 39 -0.87 9.85 1.39
N ARG A 40 -1.60 10.78 0.77
CA ARG A 40 -2.90 11.25 1.28
C ARG A 40 -3.93 10.13 1.34
N ILE A 41 -3.95 9.29 0.31
CA ILE A 41 -4.85 8.13 0.26
C ILE A 41 -4.43 7.10 1.32
N ALA A 42 -3.13 6.83 1.45
CA ALA A 42 -2.63 5.93 2.49
C ALA A 42 -2.97 6.40 3.91
N ASP A 43 -2.82 7.71 4.20
CA ASP A 43 -3.16 8.32 5.49
C ASP A 43 -4.67 8.27 5.77
N TYR A 44 -5.51 8.54 4.75
CA TYR A 44 -6.95 8.40 4.87
C TYR A 44 -7.33 6.97 5.30
N TYR A 45 -6.78 5.96 4.61
CA TYR A 45 -7.06 4.57 4.97
C TYR A 45 -6.48 4.20 6.34
N GLN A 46 -5.30 4.69 6.72
CA GLN A 46 -4.76 4.51 8.07
C GLN A 46 -5.80 4.94 9.12
N ARG A 47 -6.33 6.16 9.00
CA ARG A 47 -7.36 6.68 9.92
C ARG A 47 -8.65 5.86 9.87
N VAL A 48 -9.09 5.43 8.69
CA VAL A 48 -10.26 4.56 8.54
C VAL A 48 -10.06 3.24 9.26
N TYR A 49 -8.85 2.66 9.25
CA TYR A 49 -8.55 1.43 9.97
C TYR A 49 -8.42 1.65 11.48
N GLU A 50 -7.82 2.75 11.92
CA GLU A 50 -7.74 3.14 13.33
C GLU A 50 -9.14 3.39 13.92
N ALA A 51 -10.06 3.98 13.15
CA ALA A 51 -11.42 4.26 13.58
C ALA A 51 -12.30 3.01 13.79
N ARG A 52 -11.86 1.82 13.33
CA ARG A 52 -12.63 0.56 13.49
C ARG A 52 -12.61 0.01 14.92
N GLY A 53 -11.97 0.69 15.88
CA GLY A 53 -12.09 0.39 17.30
C GLY A 53 -11.24 -0.78 17.80
N HIS A 54 -10.30 -1.28 17.00
CA HIS A 54 -9.32 -2.28 17.44
C HIS A 54 -8.02 -1.57 17.81
N LYS A 55 -7.42 -1.92 18.97
CA LYS A 55 -6.10 -1.42 19.44
C LYS A 55 -4.96 -2.02 18.59
N GLN A 56 -4.98 -1.75 17.30
CA GLN A 56 -3.99 -2.21 16.35
C GLN A 56 -3.24 -0.99 15.85
N LEU A 57 -1.92 -1.10 15.78
CA LEU A 57 -1.07 0.00 15.35
C LEU A 57 -0.99 -0.03 13.82
N TYR A 58 -1.34 1.08 13.18
CA TYR A 58 -1.26 1.27 11.73
C TYR A 58 -0.31 2.41 11.41
N TRP A 59 0.50 2.26 10.37
CA TRP A 59 1.42 3.32 9.93
C TRP A 59 1.70 3.22 8.44
N VAL A 60 2.07 4.35 7.85
CA VAL A 60 2.40 4.47 6.43
C VAL A 60 3.88 4.74 6.25
N GLU A 61 4.55 3.90 5.47
CA GLU A 61 5.95 4.07 5.06
C GLU A 61 6.03 4.37 3.56
N PRO A 62 6.92 5.29 3.14
CA PRO A 62 7.28 5.36 1.73
C PRO A 62 8.02 4.08 1.33
N ALA A 63 7.60 3.46 0.24
CA ALA A 63 8.41 2.55 -0.53
C ALA A 63 9.57 3.39 -1.08
N GLY A 64 10.72 3.29 -0.39
CA GLY A 64 11.95 3.87 -0.89
C GLY A 64 12.24 3.36 -2.31
N PRO A 65 13.09 4.07 -3.07
CA PRO A 65 13.56 3.54 -4.34
C PRO A 65 14.19 2.16 -4.06
N GLU A 66 13.67 1.12 -4.72
CA GLU A 66 14.35 -0.18 -4.77
C GLU A 66 15.74 0.10 -5.37
N HIS A 67 16.79 -0.18 -4.59
CA HIS A 67 18.18 0.08 -4.97
C HIS A 67 18.66 -0.93 -6.01
#